data_AF-A0A2P8G9S1-F1
#
_entry.id   AF-A0A2P8G9S1-F1
#
_cell.length_a   1.000
_cell.length_b   1.000
_cell.length_c   1.000
_cell.angle_alpha   90.00
_cell.angle_beta   90.00
_cell.angle_gamma   90.00
#
_symmetry.space_group_name_H-M   'P 1'
#
loop_
_entity.id
_entity.type
_entity.pdbx_description
1 polymer ?
#
loop_
_entity_poly.entity_id
_entity_poly.type
_entity_poly.pdbx_seq_one_letter_code
_entity_poly.pdbx_strand_id
1 'polypeptide(L)'
;MKTKLISYTILFILLLGACYKEVPRPLTVDFAYVLADSSHTVPISVNIANRSAGATGFKWSFEGGEPATSDYENPGAISFAQAGPHKITLEAWNDDTRSSKTIILQLDSAVQVTFDAEVQVNDFSPVQVKLTNHTTGASSYNWTFQDGDPASANTALPPMVTFTTPGSHTITLQVSNGGQQFTASKTITVKAPLHTDFTLNPGPFDDDYEAPLTAVLGGKSVSYLTQQWQCAGGVLDSDTASANTVYFANPGTYTVTLTNTNGKGSETVNKTITVKPNSHLRTITDVRLGISTAHTDIGCFYSTRLRKVYRKNDDLTKEGKEIDLVFFGLSRSFTYNKFVSPDSATSYTFPAIPGATVTRFINRQEQCNCGVSFSVSDFDNMQTDAPLQSLQLPANAIGGLQFDQTVLPRIILFQTADGRKGAIKIKDYVLEGNTAYIVADIKVQKYE
;
A
#
# COMPACT_ATOMS: atom_id res chain seq x y z
N MET A 1 23.55 -93.61 -105.06
CA MET A 1 23.67 -94.03 -103.65
C MET A 1 23.36 -92.82 -102.79
N LYS A 2 22.13 -92.64 -102.33
CA LYS A 2 21.58 -93.14 -101.05
C LYS A 2 22.36 -92.66 -99.82
N THR A 3 21.59 -92.06 -98.90
CA THR A 3 21.76 -92.01 -97.43
C THR A 3 22.88 -91.14 -96.84
N LYS A 4 22.50 -89.95 -96.35
CA LYS A 4 22.62 -89.50 -94.94
C LYS A 4 21.82 -88.19 -94.73
N LEU A 5 20.54 -88.25 -95.09
CA LEU A 5 19.48 -87.44 -94.49
C LEU A 5 19.11 -88.16 -93.18
N ILE A 6 18.75 -87.45 -92.10
CA ILE A 6 18.42 -87.97 -90.75
C ILE A 6 19.64 -87.97 -89.79
N SER A 7 19.96 -86.80 -89.22
CA SER A 7 20.48 -86.69 -87.83
C SER A 7 20.55 -85.26 -87.29
N TYR A 8 20.38 -84.22 -88.12
CA TYR A 8 20.42 -82.81 -87.65
C TYR A 8 19.06 -82.08 -87.69
N THR A 9 18.00 -82.70 -88.20
CA THR A 9 16.68 -82.07 -88.34
C THR A 9 15.74 -82.33 -87.14
N ILE A 10 16.13 -83.16 -86.16
CA ILE A 10 15.30 -83.46 -84.97
C ILE A 10 15.79 -82.72 -83.71
N LEU A 11 17.03 -82.21 -83.68
CA LEU A 11 17.51 -81.36 -82.57
C LEU A 11 17.24 -79.86 -82.80
N PHE A 12 16.98 -79.44 -84.05
CA PHE A 12 16.65 -78.05 -84.37
C PHE A 12 15.14 -77.75 -84.34
N ILE A 13 14.28 -78.78 -84.25
CA ILE A 13 12.82 -78.64 -84.22
C ILE A 13 12.23 -78.80 -82.80
N LEU A 14 13.04 -79.18 -81.80
CA LEU A 14 12.63 -79.28 -80.38
C LEU A 14 13.04 -78.07 -79.51
N LEU A 15 13.65 -77.03 -80.08
CA LEU A 15 14.01 -75.79 -79.37
C LEU A 15 13.15 -74.57 -79.74
N LEU A 16 12.18 -74.72 -80.65
CA LEU A 16 11.25 -73.64 -81.03
C LEU A 16 9.86 -73.78 -80.39
N GLY A 17 9.71 -74.64 -79.39
CA GLY A 17 8.45 -74.95 -78.71
C GLY A 17 8.36 -74.49 -77.25
N ALA A 18 9.23 -73.59 -76.78
CA ALA A 18 9.05 -72.93 -75.48
C ALA A 18 8.56 -71.50 -75.72
N CYS A 19 7.29 -71.37 -76.13
CA CYS A 19 6.58 -70.12 -75.91
C CYS A 19 6.33 -70.05 -74.39
N TYR A 20 7.34 -69.59 -73.63
CA TYR A 20 7.12 -69.17 -72.26
C TYR A 20 6.10 -68.05 -72.34
N LYS A 21 4.86 -68.37 -72.00
CA LYS A 21 3.82 -67.37 -71.84
C LYS A 21 4.21 -66.60 -70.59
N GLU A 22 4.85 -65.45 -70.77
CA GLU A 22 5.21 -64.56 -69.67
C GLU A 22 3.92 -64.24 -68.92
N VAL A 23 3.83 -64.74 -67.68
CA VAL A 23 2.73 -64.41 -66.79
C VAL A 23 3.10 -63.05 -66.21
N PRO A 24 2.32 -61.98 -66.46
CA PRO A 24 2.62 -60.66 -65.93
C PRO A 24 2.73 -60.75 -64.41
N ARG A 25 3.84 -60.27 -63.83
CA ARG A 25 3.93 -60.20 -62.37
C ARG A 25 3.07 -59.04 -61.88
N PRO A 26 2.01 -59.28 -61.08
CA PRO A 26 1.19 -58.19 -60.59
C PRO A 26 2.03 -57.27 -59.69
N LEU A 27 2.09 -55.99 -60.06
CA LEU A 27 2.73 -54.94 -59.27
C LEU A 27 1.68 -54.26 -58.39
N THR A 28 1.92 -54.23 -57.08
CA THR A 28 1.13 -53.42 -56.13
C THR A 28 2.07 -52.42 -55.46
N VAL A 29 1.75 -51.13 -55.55
CA VAL A 29 2.55 -50.05 -54.95
C VAL A 29 1.91 -49.61 -53.65
N ASP A 30 2.62 -49.83 -52.55
CA ASP A 30 2.14 -49.46 -51.22
C ASP A 30 3.29 -49.11 -50.28
N PHE A 31 3.01 -48.29 -49.28
CA PHE A 31 3.94 -47.96 -48.20
C PHE A 31 3.19 -47.47 -46.97
N ALA A 32 3.87 -47.56 -45.83
CA ALA A 32 3.44 -47.00 -44.56
C ALA A 32 4.52 -46.04 -44.02
N TYR A 33 4.11 -45.13 -43.16
CA TYR A 33 5.00 -44.23 -42.46
C TYR A 33 4.68 -44.18 -40.97
N VAL A 34 5.68 -43.86 -40.16
CA VAL A 34 5.56 -43.64 -38.72
C VAL A 34 6.29 -42.35 -38.38
N LEU A 35 5.57 -41.41 -37.77
CA LEU A 35 6.16 -40.17 -37.25
C LEU A 35 7.01 -40.47 -36.02
N ALA A 36 8.10 -39.71 -35.82
CA ALA A 36 8.96 -39.85 -34.66
C ALA A 36 8.24 -39.55 -33.34
N ASP A 37 7.19 -38.74 -33.37
CA ASP A 37 6.27 -38.49 -32.26
C ASP A 37 4.84 -38.23 -32.77
N SER A 38 3.88 -38.07 -31.85
CA SER A 38 2.47 -37.83 -32.17
C SER A 38 2.11 -36.34 -32.37
N SER A 39 3.07 -35.42 -32.28
CA SER A 39 2.82 -33.97 -32.29
C SER A 39 2.47 -33.43 -33.67
N HIS A 40 2.85 -34.15 -34.74
CA HIS A 40 2.78 -33.68 -36.13
C HIS A 40 3.46 -32.32 -36.37
N THR A 41 4.28 -31.82 -35.44
CA THR A 41 4.83 -30.46 -35.45
C THR A 41 6.27 -30.46 -35.94
N VAL A 42 6.63 -29.54 -36.84
CA VAL A 42 8.01 -29.45 -37.33
C VAL A 42 8.98 -28.83 -36.30
N PRO A 43 10.27 -29.21 -36.31
CA PRO A 43 10.89 -30.23 -37.16
C PRO A 43 10.54 -31.65 -36.70
N ILE A 44 10.21 -32.54 -37.65
CA ILE A 44 9.85 -33.93 -37.36
C ILE A 44 10.54 -34.89 -38.31
N SER A 45 10.87 -36.08 -37.81
CA SER A 45 11.41 -37.18 -38.60
C SER A 45 10.32 -38.21 -38.89
N VAL A 46 10.29 -38.73 -40.12
CA VAL A 46 9.29 -39.67 -40.63
C VAL A 46 10.00 -40.93 -41.10
N ASN A 47 9.73 -42.05 -40.45
CA ASN A 47 10.25 -43.35 -40.85
C ASN A 47 9.30 -43.99 -41.86
N ILE A 48 9.80 -44.32 -43.06
CA ILE A 48 8.99 -44.86 -44.15
C ILE A 48 9.40 -46.30 -44.44
N ALA A 49 8.40 -47.18 -44.55
CA ALA A 49 8.58 -48.59 -44.87
C ALA A 49 7.82 -48.95 -46.15
N ASN A 50 8.54 -49.50 -47.13
CA ASN A 50 7.94 -50.01 -48.36
C ASN A 50 7.07 -51.24 -48.08
N ARG A 51 5.91 -51.31 -48.71
CA ARG A 51 4.98 -52.45 -48.67
C ARG A 51 4.60 -52.93 -50.06
N SER A 52 5.33 -52.49 -51.08
CA SER A 52 5.07 -52.86 -52.47
C SER A 52 5.40 -54.32 -52.73
N ALA A 53 4.60 -54.98 -53.58
CA ALA A 53 4.80 -56.36 -53.99
C ALA A 53 5.03 -56.45 -55.50
N GLY A 54 5.98 -57.30 -55.92
CA GLY A 54 6.27 -57.54 -57.34
C GLY A 54 7.12 -56.46 -58.03
N ALA A 55 7.65 -55.47 -57.30
CA ALA A 55 8.56 -54.44 -57.80
C ALA A 55 10.03 -54.89 -57.76
N THR A 56 10.83 -54.45 -58.74
CA THR A 56 12.29 -54.62 -58.79
C THR A 56 13.05 -53.29 -58.80
N GLY A 57 12.35 -52.17 -59.01
CA GLY A 57 12.91 -50.82 -58.91
C GLY A 57 11.99 -49.86 -58.13
N PHE A 58 12.60 -48.87 -57.46
CA PHE A 58 11.94 -47.90 -56.59
C PHE A 58 12.51 -46.50 -56.84
N LYS A 59 11.64 -45.49 -56.75
CA LYS A 59 12.01 -44.09 -56.73
C LYS A 59 11.07 -43.33 -55.82
N TRP A 60 11.65 -42.68 -54.82
CA TRP A 60 10.94 -41.87 -53.84
C TRP A 60 11.16 -40.38 -54.10
N SER A 61 10.12 -39.58 -53.84
CA SER A 61 10.22 -38.13 -53.72
C SER A 61 9.50 -37.64 -52.48
N PHE A 62 10.18 -36.82 -51.68
CA PHE A 62 9.70 -36.22 -50.44
C PHE A 62 9.70 -34.71 -50.60
N GLU A 63 8.55 -34.12 -50.96
CA GLU A 63 8.44 -32.68 -51.15
C GLU A 63 8.73 -31.96 -49.82
N GLY A 64 9.81 -31.18 -49.75
CA GLY A 64 10.24 -30.49 -48.53
C GLY A 64 10.88 -31.38 -47.45
N GLY A 65 11.15 -32.65 -47.76
CA GLY A 65 11.87 -33.58 -46.89
C GLY A 65 13.36 -33.62 -47.20
N GLU A 66 14.18 -33.96 -46.19
CA GLU A 66 15.62 -34.21 -46.33
C GLU A 66 15.94 -35.66 -45.90
N PRO A 67 16.49 -36.50 -46.80
CA PRO A 67 16.77 -36.22 -48.22
C PRO A 67 15.49 -36.05 -49.05
N ALA A 68 15.57 -35.31 -50.17
CA ALA A 68 14.41 -35.03 -51.04
C ALA A 68 13.99 -36.21 -51.95
N THR A 69 14.89 -37.16 -52.21
CA THR A 69 14.62 -38.36 -53.03
C THR A 69 15.41 -39.57 -52.52
N SER A 70 14.99 -40.77 -52.91
CA SER A 70 15.73 -42.02 -52.64
C SER A 70 15.41 -43.08 -53.69
N ASP A 71 16.39 -43.89 -54.08
CA ASP A 71 16.19 -45.05 -54.97
C ASP A 71 16.28 -46.40 -54.20
N TYR A 72 16.43 -46.34 -52.87
CA TYR A 72 16.44 -47.53 -52.03
C TYR A 72 15.03 -48.09 -51.82
N GLU A 73 14.93 -49.42 -51.71
CA GLU A 73 13.67 -50.09 -51.37
C GLU A 73 13.05 -49.51 -50.09
N ASN A 74 13.85 -49.31 -49.05
CA ASN A 74 13.44 -48.61 -47.83
C ASN A 74 14.25 -47.32 -47.69
N PRO A 75 13.62 -46.13 -47.77
CA PRO A 75 14.34 -44.86 -47.83
C PRO A 75 14.86 -44.38 -46.46
N GLY A 76 14.47 -45.04 -45.36
CA GLY A 76 14.89 -44.70 -44.00
C GLY A 76 14.08 -43.54 -43.39
N ALA A 77 14.74 -42.75 -42.55
CA ALA A 77 14.16 -41.61 -41.85
C ALA A 77 14.30 -40.33 -42.70
N ILE A 78 13.18 -39.62 -42.91
CA ILE A 78 13.13 -38.37 -43.68
C ILE A 78 12.78 -37.22 -42.73
N SER A 79 13.57 -36.16 -42.73
CA SER A 79 13.36 -34.98 -41.87
C SER A 79 12.55 -33.90 -42.59
N PHE A 80 11.52 -33.35 -41.94
CA PHE A 80 10.73 -32.23 -42.45
C PHE A 80 10.85 -31.04 -41.48
N ALA A 81 11.36 -29.92 -41.99
CA ALA A 81 11.61 -28.71 -41.20
C ALA A 81 10.54 -27.61 -41.35
N GLN A 82 9.68 -27.72 -42.36
CA GLN A 82 8.65 -26.73 -42.68
C GLN A 82 7.27 -27.32 -42.43
N ALA A 83 6.33 -26.49 -41.98
CA ALA A 83 4.94 -26.87 -41.81
C ALA A 83 4.18 -26.81 -43.15
N GLY A 84 3.04 -27.49 -43.21
CA GLY A 84 2.17 -27.53 -44.37
C GLY A 84 2.02 -28.93 -44.97
N PRO A 85 1.40 -29.02 -46.16
CA PRO A 85 1.23 -30.29 -46.86
C PRO A 85 2.54 -30.70 -47.56
N HIS A 86 3.03 -31.90 -47.26
CA HIS A 86 4.19 -32.51 -47.91
C HIS A 86 3.79 -33.76 -48.68
N LYS A 87 4.05 -33.80 -49.99
CA LYS A 87 3.81 -35.00 -50.79
C LYS A 87 4.94 -36.01 -50.61
N ILE A 88 4.55 -37.23 -50.28
CA ILE A 88 5.43 -38.40 -50.28
C ILE A 88 4.94 -39.29 -51.43
N THR A 89 5.78 -39.46 -52.46
CA THR A 89 5.46 -40.30 -53.61
C THR A 89 6.45 -41.45 -53.70
N LEU A 90 5.92 -42.67 -53.77
CA LEU A 90 6.65 -43.85 -54.20
C LEU A 90 6.23 -44.17 -55.63
N GLU A 91 7.21 -44.23 -56.51
CA GLU A 91 7.09 -44.85 -57.83
C GLU A 91 7.86 -46.17 -57.82
N ALA A 92 7.21 -47.26 -58.22
CA ALA A 92 7.82 -48.57 -58.28
C ALA A 92 7.51 -49.26 -59.62
N TRP A 93 8.40 -50.13 -60.07
CA TRP A 93 8.25 -50.82 -61.35
C TRP A 93 8.88 -52.22 -61.34
N ASN A 94 8.47 -53.02 -62.30
CA ASN A 94 9.14 -54.23 -62.75
C ASN A 94 9.34 -54.16 -64.27
N ASP A 95 9.78 -55.26 -64.90
CA ASP A 95 10.05 -55.29 -66.34
C ASP A 95 8.80 -55.03 -67.20
N ASP A 96 7.60 -55.24 -66.64
CA ASP A 96 6.33 -55.18 -67.36
C ASP A 96 5.53 -53.89 -67.10
N THR A 97 5.62 -53.35 -65.88
CA THR A 97 4.69 -52.33 -65.38
C THR A 97 5.36 -51.32 -64.46
N ARG A 98 4.82 -50.10 -64.44
CA ARG A 98 5.25 -48.99 -63.59
C ARG A 98 4.03 -48.30 -63.02
N SER A 99 4.03 -48.03 -61.72
CA SER A 99 2.92 -47.40 -61.02
C SER A 99 3.43 -46.55 -59.85
N SER A 100 2.57 -45.70 -59.30
CA SER A 100 2.92 -44.82 -58.20
C SER A 100 1.81 -44.70 -57.16
N LYS A 101 2.22 -44.38 -55.94
CA LYS A 101 1.34 -44.01 -54.83
C LYS A 101 1.86 -42.71 -54.22
N THR A 102 0.96 -41.74 -54.04
CA THR A 102 1.25 -40.48 -53.35
C THR A 102 0.36 -40.35 -52.12
N ILE A 103 0.94 -39.90 -51.01
CA ILE A 103 0.19 -39.41 -49.85
C ILE A 103 0.56 -37.94 -49.58
N ILE A 104 -0.32 -37.23 -48.87
CA ILE A 104 -0.06 -35.89 -48.36
C ILE A 104 0.09 -36.01 -46.85
N LEU A 105 1.27 -35.68 -46.34
CA LEU A 105 1.54 -35.57 -44.92
C LEU A 105 1.32 -34.11 -44.49
N GLN A 106 0.39 -33.88 -43.57
CA GLN A 106 0.13 -32.55 -43.02
C GLN A 106 0.97 -32.35 -41.75
N LEU A 107 1.83 -31.32 -41.74
CA LEU A 107 2.66 -30.97 -40.58
C LEU A 107 2.30 -29.59 -40.02
N ASP A 108 2.23 -29.49 -38.70
CA ASP A 108 1.90 -28.28 -37.95
C ASP A 108 3.15 -27.43 -37.67
N SER A 109 2.95 -26.12 -37.49
CA SER A 109 4.04 -25.18 -37.17
C SER A 109 4.49 -25.31 -35.72
N ALA A 110 5.80 -25.17 -35.47
CA ALA A 110 6.32 -24.95 -34.13
C ALA A 110 5.76 -23.64 -33.55
N VAL A 111 5.15 -23.71 -32.38
CA VAL A 111 4.57 -22.54 -31.70
C VAL A 111 5.56 -21.98 -30.70
N GLN A 112 5.74 -20.65 -30.73
CA GLN A 112 6.45 -19.91 -29.68
C GLN A 112 5.49 -18.87 -29.10
N VAL A 113 4.93 -19.15 -27.92
CA VAL A 113 3.95 -18.25 -27.28
C VAL A 113 4.65 -17.20 -26.46
N THR A 114 4.46 -15.94 -26.84
CA THR A 114 4.98 -14.81 -26.09
C THR A 114 4.16 -13.55 -26.39
N PHE A 115 4.07 -12.69 -25.39
CA PHE A 115 3.42 -11.38 -25.50
C PHE A 115 4.04 -10.42 -24.49
N ASP A 116 3.72 -9.14 -24.59
CA ASP A 116 4.02 -8.10 -23.62
C ASP A 116 2.75 -7.48 -23.07
N ALA A 117 2.82 -7.00 -21.82
CA ALA A 117 1.75 -6.30 -21.13
C ALA A 117 2.30 -5.00 -20.54
N GLU A 118 1.89 -3.87 -21.12
CA GLU A 118 2.42 -2.54 -20.79
C GLU A 118 1.35 -1.69 -20.10
N VAL A 119 1.61 -1.32 -18.85
CA VAL A 119 0.79 -0.37 -18.09
C VAL A 119 0.99 1.03 -18.69
N GLN A 120 -0.10 1.68 -19.09
CA GLN A 120 -0.01 2.92 -19.89
C GLN A 120 0.36 4.18 -19.09
N VAL A 121 -0.07 4.29 -17.82
CA VAL A 121 0.17 5.49 -16.99
C VAL A 121 0.81 5.11 -15.66
N ASN A 122 0.09 4.36 -14.82
CA ASN A 122 0.56 3.82 -13.55
C ASN A 122 -0.37 2.71 -13.06
N ASP A 123 -0.04 2.11 -11.92
CA ASP A 123 -0.72 0.98 -11.30
C ASP A 123 -1.89 1.34 -10.37
N PHE A 124 -2.27 2.61 -10.22
CA PHE A 124 -3.47 2.98 -9.46
C PHE A 124 -4.73 2.65 -10.24
N SER A 125 -5.77 2.10 -9.60
CA SER A 125 -7.05 1.87 -10.28
C SER A 125 -7.66 3.18 -10.82
N PRO A 126 -8.21 3.18 -12.05
CA PRO A 126 -8.23 2.07 -13.02
C PRO A 126 -6.90 1.94 -13.80
N VAL A 127 -6.44 0.72 -14.05
CA VAL A 127 -5.20 0.43 -14.81
C VAL A 127 -5.54 0.00 -16.22
N GLN A 128 -5.05 0.76 -17.21
CA GLN A 128 -5.11 0.39 -18.62
C GLN A 128 -3.81 -0.32 -19.04
N VAL A 129 -3.97 -1.48 -19.66
CA VAL A 129 -2.87 -2.32 -20.14
C VAL A 129 -2.97 -2.51 -21.65
N LYS A 130 -1.90 -2.16 -22.35
CA LYS A 130 -1.72 -2.46 -23.77
C LYS A 130 -1.01 -3.79 -23.90
N LEU A 131 -1.61 -4.69 -24.69
CA LEU A 131 -1.04 -6.00 -24.97
C LEU A 131 -0.42 -6.03 -26.36
N THR A 132 0.76 -6.61 -26.47
CA THR A 132 1.44 -6.82 -27.77
C THR A 132 1.74 -8.30 -27.92
N ASN A 133 1.14 -8.95 -28.91
CA ASN A 133 1.33 -10.37 -29.16
C ASN A 133 2.54 -10.59 -30.07
N HIS A 134 3.49 -11.42 -29.63
CA HIS A 134 4.68 -11.80 -30.40
C HIS A 134 4.66 -13.30 -30.77
N THR A 135 3.51 -13.96 -30.59
CA THR A 135 3.37 -15.39 -30.81
C THR A 135 3.49 -15.75 -32.29
N THR A 136 4.31 -16.76 -32.59
CA THR A 136 4.48 -17.33 -33.94
C THR A 136 3.99 -18.77 -34.01
N GLY A 137 3.63 -19.23 -35.22
CA GLY A 137 3.21 -20.62 -35.48
C GLY A 137 1.80 -21.01 -35.02
N ALA A 138 1.05 -20.11 -34.40
CA ALA A 138 -0.32 -20.34 -33.95
C ALA A 138 -1.35 -20.11 -35.06
N SER A 139 -2.41 -20.92 -35.09
CA SER A 139 -3.58 -20.79 -35.95
C SER A 139 -4.81 -20.23 -35.22
N SER A 140 -4.82 -20.25 -33.88
CA SER A 140 -5.89 -19.68 -33.06
C SER A 140 -5.37 -19.05 -31.77
N TYR A 141 -6.10 -18.06 -31.25
CA TYR A 141 -5.76 -17.29 -30.07
C TYR A 141 -6.96 -17.22 -29.11
N ASN A 142 -6.71 -17.39 -27.83
CA ASN A 142 -7.71 -17.24 -26.77
C ASN A 142 -7.06 -16.55 -25.56
N TRP A 143 -7.44 -15.29 -25.36
CA TRP A 143 -7.03 -14.47 -24.24
C TRP A 143 -8.07 -14.52 -23.14
N THR A 144 -7.60 -14.62 -21.90
CA THR A 144 -8.43 -14.43 -20.71
C THR A 144 -7.77 -13.40 -19.80
N PHE A 145 -8.58 -12.47 -19.32
CA PHE A 145 -8.17 -11.35 -18.50
C PHE A 145 -8.92 -11.45 -17.17
N GLN A 146 -8.25 -12.01 -16.15
CA GLN A 146 -8.86 -12.15 -14.83
C GLN A 146 -9.28 -10.78 -14.30
N ASP A 147 -10.57 -10.57 -14.07
CA ASP A 147 -11.18 -9.31 -13.61
C ASP A 147 -10.85 -8.09 -14.50
N GLY A 148 -10.49 -8.33 -15.77
CA GLY A 148 -10.29 -7.30 -16.77
C GLY A 148 -11.56 -6.99 -17.57
N ASP A 149 -11.63 -5.79 -18.13
CA ASP A 149 -12.63 -5.37 -19.11
C ASP A 149 -11.95 -4.98 -20.45
N PRO A 150 -12.21 -5.69 -21.55
CA PRO A 150 -13.05 -6.90 -21.64
C PRO A 150 -12.43 -8.09 -20.87
N ALA A 151 -13.22 -9.12 -20.57
CA ALA A 151 -12.77 -10.31 -19.83
C ALA A 151 -12.02 -11.35 -20.70
N SER A 152 -12.19 -11.29 -22.02
CA SER A 152 -11.53 -12.19 -22.98
C SER A 152 -11.43 -11.58 -24.38
N ALA A 153 -10.59 -12.18 -25.23
CA ALA A 153 -10.49 -11.86 -26.65
C ALA A 153 -9.99 -13.07 -27.45
N ASN A 154 -10.34 -13.19 -28.73
CA ASN A 154 -9.98 -14.33 -29.58
C ASN A 154 -9.31 -13.87 -30.90
N THR A 155 -8.33 -12.98 -30.78
CA THR A 155 -7.65 -12.34 -31.92
C THR A 155 -6.13 -12.32 -31.71
N ALA A 156 -5.39 -12.31 -32.82
CA ALA A 156 -3.95 -12.12 -32.81
C ALA A 156 -3.56 -10.72 -32.29
N LEU A 157 -4.42 -9.72 -32.48
CA LEU A 157 -4.26 -8.34 -32.03
C LEU A 157 -5.21 -8.06 -30.85
N PRO A 158 -4.79 -8.30 -29.59
CA PRO A 158 -5.65 -8.11 -28.43
C PRO A 158 -6.06 -6.64 -28.23
N PRO A 159 -7.24 -6.38 -27.65
CA PRO A 159 -7.66 -5.02 -27.29
C PRO A 159 -6.83 -4.49 -26.11
N MET A 160 -6.98 -3.20 -25.83
CA MET A 160 -6.58 -2.64 -24.53
C MET A 160 -7.51 -3.18 -23.44
N VAL A 161 -6.95 -3.50 -22.27
CA VAL A 161 -7.70 -4.08 -21.14
C VAL A 161 -7.63 -3.14 -19.95
N THR A 162 -8.76 -2.95 -19.27
CA THR A 162 -8.87 -2.12 -18.07
C THR A 162 -9.11 -2.99 -16.84
N PHE A 163 -8.36 -2.74 -15.76
CA PHE A 163 -8.52 -3.40 -14.47
C PHE A 163 -8.87 -2.37 -13.40
N THR A 164 -9.99 -2.56 -12.72
CA THR A 164 -10.53 -1.60 -11.73
C THR A 164 -10.42 -2.09 -10.29
N THR A 165 -10.39 -3.41 -10.07
CA THR A 165 -10.31 -4.00 -8.74
C THR A 165 -8.86 -4.02 -8.24
N PRO A 166 -8.57 -3.54 -7.01
CA PRO A 166 -7.23 -3.67 -6.43
C PRO A 166 -6.84 -5.14 -6.20
N GLY A 167 -5.61 -5.50 -6.55
CA GLY A 167 -5.11 -6.87 -6.44
C GLY A 167 -4.22 -7.29 -7.60
N SER A 168 -3.90 -8.57 -7.62
CA SER A 168 -3.10 -9.22 -8.65
C SER A 168 -4.01 -9.84 -9.71
N HIS A 169 -3.79 -9.51 -10.98
CA HIS A 169 -4.63 -9.98 -12.08
C HIS A 169 -3.79 -10.72 -13.12
N THR A 170 -4.22 -11.93 -13.48
CA THR A 170 -3.52 -12.76 -14.47
C THR A 170 -4.11 -12.57 -15.86
N ILE A 171 -3.23 -12.32 -16.83
CA ILE A 171 -3.51 -12.29 -18.26
C ILE A 171 -2.95 -13.59 -18.83
N THR A 172 -3.81 -14.41 -19.42
CA THR A 172 -3.42 -15.70 -20.00
C THR A 172 -3.72 -15.72 -21.49
N LEU A 173 -2.72 -16.05 -22.29
CA LEU A 173 -2.84 -16.34 -23.71
C LEU A 173 -2.71 -17.85 -23.92
N GLN A 174 -3.79 -18.49 -24.36
CA GLN A 174 -3.77 -19.84 -24.90
C GLN A 174 -3.83 -19.77 -26.42
N VAL A 175 -2.95 -20.52 -27.10
CA VAL A 175 -2.94 -20.64 -28.56
C VAL A 175 -2.89 -22.10 -28.97
N SER A 176 -3.26 -22.38 -30.22
CA SER A 176 -3.11 -23.71 -30.82
C SER A 176 -2.58 -23.60 -32.24
N ASN A 177 -1.86 -24.62 -32.70
CA ASN A 177 -1.48 -24.83 -34.10
C ASN A 177 -2.41 -25.81 -34.84
N GLY A 178 -3.42 -26.39 -34.19
CA GLY A 178 -4.32 -27.40 -34.76
C GLY A 178 -4.24 -28.75 -34.06
N GLY A 179 -3.02 -29.22 -33.74
CA GLY A 179 -2.79 -30.47 -33.00
C GLY A 179 -2.49 -30.28 -31.51
N GLN A 180 -1.87 -29.16 -31.13
CA GLN A 180 -1.41 -28.91 -29.75
C GLN A 180 -1.87 -27.55 -29.22
N GLN A 181 -1.92 -27.42 -27.90
CA GLN A 181 -2.20 -26.16 -27.21
C GLN A 181 -0.98 -25.70 -26.41
N PHE A 182 -0.77 -24.39 -26.40
CA PHE A 182 0.33 -23.74 -25.71
C PHE A 182 -0.21 -22.56 -24.92
N THR A 183 0.37 -22.27 -23.76
CA THR A 183 -0.13 -21.21 -22.86
C THR A 183 1.02 -20.36 -22.35
N ALA A 184 0.82 -19.04 -22.34
CA ALA A 184 1.67 -18.09 -21.64
C ALA A 184 0.81 -17.23 -20.71
N SER A 185 1.36 -16.79 -19.58
CA SER A 185 0.66 -15.89 -18.65
C SER A 185 1.56 -14.79 -18.13
N LYS A 186 0.98 -13.63 -17.85
CA LYS A 186 1.62 -12.52 -17.13
C LYS A 186 0.68 -12.00 -16.06
N THR A 187 1.24 -11.43 -15.01
CA THR A 187 0.48 -10.85 -13.90
C THR A 187 0.73 -9.37 -13.84
N ILE A 188 -0.33 -8.59 -13.64
CA ILE A 188 -0.26 -7.18 -13.30
C ILE A 188 -0.74 -6.97 -11.86
N THR A 189 -0.29 -5.91 -11.21
CA THR A 189 -0.79 -5.50 -9.89
C THR A 189 -1.52 -4.17 -10.01
N VAL A 190 -2.70 -4.09 -9.41
CA VAL A 190 -3.55 -2.90 -9.36
C VAL A 190 -3.64 -2.43 -7.91
N LYS A 191 -3.23 -1.18 -7.66
CA LYS A 191 -3.39 -0.50 -6.37
C LYS A 191 -4.78 0.12 -6.25
N ALA A 192 -5.15 0.46 -5.01
CA ALA A 192 -6.38 1.19 -4.71
C ALA A 192 -6.53 2.45 -5.57
N PRO A 193 -7.77 2.89 -5.88
CA PRO A 193 -8.00 4.17 -6.54
C PRO A 193 -7.49 5.33 -5.67
N LEU A 194 -7.29 6.50 -6.28
CA LEU A 194 -7.03 7.73 -5.54
C LEU A 194 -8.14 7.92 -4.49
N HIS A 195 -7.73 8.20 -3.26
CA HIS A 195 -8.65 8.64 -2.22
C HIS A 195 -7.98 9.73 -1.41
N THR A 196 -8.62 10.89 -1.36
CA THR A 196 -8.13 12.06 -0.63
C THR A 196 -8.91 12.27 0.66
N ASP A 197 -8.20 12.33 1.78
CA ASP A 197 -8.73 12.75 3.07
C ASP A 197 -7.60 13.17 4.01
N PHE A 198 -7.96 13.89 5.09
CA PHE A 198 -7.07 14.32 6.15
C PHE A 198 -7.81 14.58 7.46
N THR A 199 -7.12 14.87 8.55
CA THR A 199 -7.72 15.36 9.80
C THR A 199 -7.23 16.76 10.09
N LEU A 200 -8.09 17.58 10.70
CA LEU A 200 -7.80 18.96 11.08
C LEU A 200 -8.23 19.14 12.53
N ASN A 201 -7.27 19.18 13.44
CA ASN A 201 -7.52 19.27 14.89
C ASN A 201 -6.67 20.38 15.50
N PRO A 202 -7.11 21.03 16.59
CA PRO A 202 -6.24 21.94 17.33
C PRO A 202 -4.98 21.23 17.83
N GLY A 203 -3.90 21.98 17.95
CA GLY A 203 -2.67 21.52 18.56
C GLY A 203 -2.85 21.21 20.05
N PRO A 204 -1.87 20.54 20.68
CA PRO A 204 -1.96 20.08 22.07
C PRO A 204 -2.08 21.22 23.10
N PHE A 205 -1.83 22.47 22.72
CA PHE A 205 -1.96 23.65 23.57
C PHE A 205 -3.17 24.55 23.21
N ASP A 206 -3.88 24.22 22.12
CA ASP A 206 -4.94 25.05 21.51
C ASP A 206 -6.34 24.39 21.57
N ASP A 207 -6.55 23.51 22.54
CA ASP A 207 -7.80 22.75 22.72
C ASP A 207 -9.02 23.60 23.14
N ASP A 208 -8.82 24.88 23.46
CA ASP A 208 -9.91 25.84 23.69
C ASP A 208 -10.42 26.49 22.39
N TYR A 209 -9.71 26.26 21.28
CA TYR A 209 -9.97 26.80 19.96
C TYR A 209 -9.81 28.32 19.86
N GLU A 210 -9.04 28.96 20.73
CA GLU A 210 -8.85 30.41 20.71
C GLU A 210 -7.64 30.85 19.88
N ALA A 211 -7.69 32.05 19.30
CA ALA A 211 -6.55 32.65 18.61
C ALA A 211 -5.44 33.08 19.61
N PRO A 212 -4.15 33.08 19.20
CA PRO A 212 -3.65 32.41 18.02
C PRO A 212 -3.73 30.88 18.17
N LEU A 213 -4.11 30.18 17.10
CA LEU A 213 -4.29 28.72 17.10
C LEU A 213 -3.38 28.04 16.08
N THR A 214 -2.67 27.00 16.48
CA THR A 214 -1.98 26.10 15.56
C THR A 214 -2.76 24.79 15.45
N ALA A 215 -3.32 24.51 14.29
CA ALA A 215 -3.97 23.24 14.00
C ALA A 215 -2.95 22.24 13.45
N VAL A 216 -3.13 20.96 13.77
CA VAL A 216 -2.36 19.84 13.25
C VAL A 216 -3.13 19.17 12.12
N LEU A 217 -2.43 18.92 11.01
CA LEU A 217 -2.91 18.17 9.85
C LEU A 217 -2.46 16.71 9.96
N GLY A 218 -3.39 15.77 9.86
CA GLY A 218 -3.08 14.34 9.83
C GLY A 218 -3.46 13.70 8.50
N GLY A 219 -2.49 13.15 7.77
CA GLY A 219 -2.72 12.52 6.45
C GLY A 219 -3.57 11.25 6.51
N LYS A 220 -4.56 11.14 5.61
CA LYS A 220 -5.40 9.94 5.40
C LYS A 220 -5.49 9.52 3.92
N SER A 221 -4.83 10.26 3.04
CA SER A 221 -4.89 10.05 1.60
C SER A 221 -4.09 8.83 1.15
N VAL A 222 -4.52 8.17 0.07
CA VAL A 222 -3.83 7.03 -0.56
C VAL A 222 -3.80 7.18 -2.08
N SER A 223 -2.85 6.49 -2.72
CA SER A 223 -2.73 6.41 -4.19
C SER A 223 -2.63 7.76 -4.91
N TYR A 224 -1.88 8.70 -4.34
CA TYR A 224 -1.54 9.98 -4.96
C TYR A 224 -0.05 10.07 -5.30
N LEU A 225 0.29 10.91 -6.27
CA LEU A 225 1.66 11.25 -6.68
C LEU A 225 2.06 12.65 -6.23
N THR A 226 1.10 13.59 -6.25
CA THR A 226 1.30 14.96 -5.79
C THR A 226 0.19 15.37 -4.84
N GLN A 227 0.54 16.28 -3.94
CA GLN A 227 -0.31 16.79 -2.88
C GLN A 227 -0.12 18.30 -2.78
N GLN A 228 -1.22 19.03 -2.67
CA GLN A 228 -1.25 20.49 -2.55
C GLN A 228 -2.25 20.92 -1.47
N TRP A 229 -1.76 21.72 -0.53
CA TRP A 229 -2.55 22.29 0.56
C TRP A 229 -2.83 23.77 0.32
N GLN A 230 -4.03 24.20 0.68
CA GLN A 230 -4.42 25.60 0.63
C GLN A 230 -5.25 25.96 1.85
N CYS A 231 -5.00 27.13 2.42
CA CYS A 231 -5.85 27.69 3.46
C CYS A 231 -5.90 29.22 3.30
N ALA A 232 -7.08 29.75 2.98
CA ALA A 232 -7.25 31.21 2.91
C ALA A 232 -7.33 31.78 4.33
N GLY A 233 -6.46 32.73 4.65
CA GLY A 233 -6.43 33.42 5.95
C GLY A 233 -5.70 32.67 7.08
N GLY A 234 -5.30 31.42 6.85
CA GLY A 234 -4.34 30.69 7.69
C GLY A 234 -2.95 30.65 7.04
N VAL A 235 -1.92 30.36 7.83
CA VAL A 235 -0.54 30.20 7.37
C VAL A 235 -0.15 28.73 7.49
N LEU A 236 0.07 28.07 6.36
CA LEU A 236 0.58 26.70 6.32
C LEU A 236 2.09 26.68 6.60
N ASP A 237 2.58 25.65 7.30
CA ASP A 237 4.02 25.40 7.43
C ASP A 237 4.66 24.93 6.12
N SER A 238 3.88 24.27 5.27
CA SER A 238 4.19 23.90 3.89
C SER A 238 2.90 23.73 3.10
N ASP A 239 2.96 23.91 1.77
CA ASP A 239 1.85 23.66 0.85
C ASP A 239 1.93 22.29 0.15
N THR A 240 2.88 21.42 0.54
CA THR A 240 3.13 20.12 -0.09
C THR A 240 2.90 18.94 0.87
N ALA A 241 3.42 17.75 0.53
CA ALA A 241 3.36 16.57 1.39
C ALA A 241 4.05 16.72 2.76
N SER A 242 4.88 17.75 2.95
CA SER A 242 5.48 18.07 4.25
C SER A 242 4.60 18.94 5.16
N ALA A 243 3.39 19.32 4.72
CA ALA A 243 2.49 20.11 5.54
C ALA A 243 2.03 19.32 6.77
N ASN A 244 2.27 19.86 7.96
CA ASN A 244 1.86 19.23 9.22
C ASN A 244 0.99 20.15 10.07
N THR A 245 1.03 21.47 9.82
CA THR A 245 0.34 22.45 10.65
C THR A 245 -0.22 23.63 9.87
N VAL A 246 -1.26 24.26 10.43
CA VAL A 246 -1.80 25.54 9.95
C VAL A 246 -1.94 26.50 11.14
N TYR A 247 -1.38 27.69 11.01
CA TYR A 247 -1.44 28.74 12.02
C TYR A 247 -2.53 29.77 11.69
N PHE A 248 -3.34 30.11 12.68
CA PHE A 248 -4.41 31.11 12.57
C PHE A 248 -4.18 32.22 13.61
N ALA A 249 -3.78 33.39 13.14
CA ALA A 249 -3.49 34.54 14.01
C ALA A 249 -4.75 35.15 14.66
N ASN A 250 -5.89 35.05 13.99
CA ASN A 250 -7.11 35.79 14.33
C ASN A 250 -8.31 34.84 14.47
N PRO A 251 -9.36 35.26 15.21
CA PRO A 251 -10.62 34.54 15.24
C PRO A 251 -11.32 34.53 13.88
N GLY A 252 -12.00 33.45 13.56
CA GLY A 252 -12.71 33.26 12.31
C GLY A 252 -12.98 31.79 12.00
N THR A 253 -13.78 31.54 10.97
CA THR A 253 -13.97 30.19 10.43
C THR A 253 -13.12 30.04 9.18
N TYR A 254 -12.19 29.09 9.21
CA TYR A 254 -11.23 28.84 8.15
C TYR A 254 -11.54 27.53 7.44
N THR A 255 -11.29 27.49 6.13
CA THR A 255 -11.36 26.26 5.33
C THR A 255 -9.95 25.88 4.91
N VAL A 256 -9.56 24.64 5.25
CA VAL A 256 -8.34 24.01 4.76
C VAL A 256 -8.74 23.06 3.64
N THR A 257 -8.05 23.20 2.51
CA THR A 257 -8.29 22.44 1.28
C THR A 257 -7.06 21.57 1.00
N LEU A 258 -7.30 20.28 0.74
CA LEU A 258 -6.29 19.33 0.28
C LEU A 258 -6.67 18.86 -1.12
N THR A 259 -5.77 19.04 -2.09
CA THR A 259 -5.91 18.48 -3.44
C THR A 259 -4.78 17.51 -3.71
N ASN A 260 -5.12 16.27 -4.07
CA ASN A 260 -4.14 15.27 -4.50
C ASN A 260 -4.39 14.89 -5.96
N THR A 261 -3.31 14.55 -6.67
CA THR A 261 -3.41 13.99 -8.03
C THR A 261 -2.59 12.72 -8.15
N ASN A 262 -3.01 11.80 -9.02
CA ASN A 262 -2.34 10.52 -9.24
C ASN A 262 -1.88 10.30 -10.69
N GLY A 263 -1.83 11.36 -11.50
CA GLY A 263 -1.50 11.31 -12.93
C GLY A 263 -2.65 10.88 -13.85
N LYS A 264 -3.76 10.34 -13.32
CA LYS A 264 -4.98 10.02 -14.08
C LYS A 264 -6.13 10.99 -13.76
N GLY A 265 -6.16 11.50 -12.54
CA GLY A 265 -7.13 12.49 -12.10
C GLY A 265 -6.69 13.19 -10.81
N SER A 266 -7.61 13.98 -10.27
CA SER A 266 -7.44 14.74 -9.04
C SER A 266 -8.66 14.64 -8.15
N GLU A 267 -8.44 14.65 -6.83
CA GLU A 267 -9.50 14.75 -5.83
C GLU A 267 -9.19 15.89 -4.86
N THR A 268 -10.24 16.56 -4.38
CA THR A 268 -10.15 17.69 -3.46
C THR A 268 -11.08 17.49 -2.27
N VAL A 269 -10.56 17.70 -1.05
CA VAL A 269 -11.34 17.66 0.20
C VAL A 269 -11.13 18.96 0.98
N ASN A 270 -12.22 19.44 1.58
CA ASN A 270 -12.25 20.63 2.41
C ASN A 270 -12.63 20.26 3.86
N LYS A 271 -11.93 20.81 4.84
CA LYS A 271 -12.32 20.74 6.26
C LYS A 271 -12.27 22.13 6.87
N THR A 272 -13.20 22.40 7.78
CA THR A 272 -13.33 23.70 8.43
C THR A 272 -12.90 23.64 9.89
N ILE A 273 -12.35 24.75 10.38
CA ILE A 273 -12.05 24.96 11.79
C ILE A 273 -12.53 26.36 12.19
N THR A 274 -13.16 26.46 13.36
CA THR A 274 -13.60 27.75 13.91
C THR A 274 -12.69 28.15 15.05
N VAL A 275 -11.99 29.27 14.88
CA VAL A 275 -11.11 29.90 15.83
C VAL A 275 -11.87 31.01 16.56
N LYS A 276 -11.88 30.94 17.89
CA LYS A 276 -12.58 31.87 18.79
C LYS A 276 -11.68 33.06 19.16
N PRO A 277 -12.27 34.19 19.60
CA PRO A 277 -11.49 35.28 20.17
C PRO A 277 -10.65 34.83 21.37
N ASN A 278 -9.45 35.40 21.53
CA ASN A 278 -8.59 35.11 22.67
C ASN A 278 -9.19 35.69 23.95
N SER A 279 -9.49 34.84 24.93
CA SER A 279 -9.89 35.25 26.27
C SER A 279 -8.70 35.74 27.12
N HIS A 280 -7.48 35.47 26.66
CA HIS A 280 -6.21 35.58 27.40
C HIS A 280 -6.22 34.77 28.70
N LEU A 281 -7.16 33.84 28.84
CA LEU A 281 -7.42 33.09 30.05
C LEU A 281 -7.39 31.59 29.77
N ARG A 282 -6.64 30.86 30.58
CA ARG A 282 -6.71 29.39 30.62
C ARG A 282 -7.56 28.96 31.79
N THR A 283 -8.58 28.15 31.54
CA THR A 283 -9.37 27.48 32.57
C THR A 283 -9.04 25.99 32.60
N ILE A 284 -8.75 25.48 33.78
CA ILE A 284 -8.38 24.10 34.04
C ILE A 284 -9.27 23.62 35.18
N THR A 285 -9.95 22.51 35.02
CA THR A 285 -10.88 21.98 36.04
C THR A 285 -10.36 20.70 36.64
N ASP A 286 -10.80 20.43 37.86
CA ASP A 286 -10.61 19.13 38.53
C ASP A 286 -9.14 18.70 38.70
N VAL A 287 -8.23 19.66 38.86
CA VAL A 287 -6.82 19.38 39.15
C VAL A 287 -6.73 18.75 40.54
N ARG A 288 -6.10 17.57 40.61
CA ARG A 288 -5.87 16.84 41.86
C ARG A 288 -4.45 17.08 42.33
N LEU A 289 -4.29 17.57 43.55
CA LEU A 289 -2.98 17.76 44.19
C LEU A 289 -2.97 17.12 45.57
N GLY A 290 -2.08 16.14 45.74
CA GLY A 290 -1.92 15.37 46.96
C GLY A 290 -1.24 16.14 48.08
N ILE A 291 -1.49 15.71 49.32
CA ILE A 291 -0.63 16.07 50.47
C ILE A 291 0.80 15.53 50.27
N SER A 292 1.76 15.96 51.08
CA SER A 292 3.18 15.61 50.88
C SER A 292 3.45 14.09 50.80
N THR A 293 2.72 13.28 51.57
CA THR A 293 2.82 11.80 51.53
C THR A 293 2.23 11.19 50.26
N ALA A 294 1.36 11.90 49.56
CA ALA A 294 0.68 11.47 48.33
C ALA A 294 1.46 11.85 47.06
N HIS A 295 2.65 12.45 47.19
CA HIS A 295 3.43 12.93 46.05
C HIS A 295 3.77 11.84 45.02
N THR A 296 3.97 10.60 45.47
CA THR A 296 4.23 9.47 44.56
C THR A 296 2.98 9.08 43.77
N ASP A 297 1.81 9.06 44.40
CA ASP A 297 0.61 8.45 43.82
C ASP A 297 -0.27 9.46 43.07
N ILE A 298 -0.54 10.62 43.69
CA ILE A 298 -1.39 11.68 43.15
C ILE A 298 -0.54 12.75 42.46
N GLY A 299 0.58 13.14 43.07
CA GLY A 299 1.39 14.26 42.64
C GLY A 299 1.07 15.55 43.39
N CYS A 300 2.06 16.39 43.60
CA CYS A 300 1.97 17.63 44.40
C CYS A 300 2.35 18.87 43.59
N PHE A 301 2.87 18.68 42.39
CA PHE A 301 3.39 19.72 41.53
C PHE A 301 2.51 19.86 40.29
N TYR A 302 2.37 21.07 39.79
CA TYR A 302 1.56 21.34 38.60
C TYR A 302 2.22 22.37 37.69
N SER A 303 2.24 22.08 36.39
CA SER A 303 2.53 23.08 35.36
C SER A 303 1.23 23.61 34.79
N THR A 304 0.99 24.92 34.90
CA THR A 304 -0.17 25.55 34.28
C THR A 304 -0.05 25.62 32.75
N ARG A 305 1.19 25.66 32.23
CA ARG A 305 1.48 25.67 30.80
C ARG A 305 1.30 24.30 30.17
N LEU A 306 1.91 23.26 30.75
CA LEU A 306 1.82 21.89 30.25
C LEU A 306 0.54 21.16 30.71
N ARG A 307 -0.19 21.77 31.64
CA ARG A 307 -1.46 21.28 32.19
C ARG A 307 -1.34 19.88 32.79
N LYS A 308 -0.22 19.66 33.48
CA LYS A 308 0.23 18.35 33.94
C LYS A 308 0.53 18.38 35.42
N VAL A 309 0.02 17.37 36.12
CA VAL A 309 0.40 17.05 37.50
C VAL A 309 1.67 16.20 37.45
N TYR A 310 2.67 16.55 38.27
CA TYR A 310 3.89 15.78 38.42
C TYR A 310 3.93 15.05 39.76
N ARG A 311 4.37 13.79 39.67
CA ARG A 311 4.59 12.87 40.77
C ARG A 311 6.07 12.86 41.17
N LYS A 312 6.34 12.33 42.36
CA LYS A 312 7.68 12.25 42.94
C LYS A 312 8.73 11.62 42.01
N ASN A 313 8.32 10.65 41.20
CA ASN A 313 9.22 9.86 40.35
C ASN A 313 9.26 10.33 38.89
N ASP A 314 8.54 11.40 38.54
CA ASP A 314 8.60 11.94 37.17
C ASP A 314 9.99 12.58 36.91
N ASP A 315 10.49 12.44 35.68
CA ASP A 315 11.75 13.07 35.27
C ASP A 315 11.53 14.57 35.03
N LEU A 316 12.03 15.38 35.95
CA LEU A 316 11.91 16.83 35.92
C LEU A 316 13.12 17.54 35.28
N THR A 317 14.06 16.82 34.68
CA THR A 317 15.26 17.43 34.10
C THR A 317 14.95 18.40 32.96
N LYS A 318 13.88 18.14 32.19
CA LYS A 318 13.44 18.99 31.07
C LYS A 318 12.26 19.88 31.43
N GLU A 319 11.29 19.34 32.16
CA GLU A 319 10.00 19.99 32.42
C GLU A 319 9.92 20.67 33.79
N GLY A 320 10.90 20.48 34.68
CA GLY A 320 10.88 21.06 36.04
C GLY A 320 10.75 22.59 36.04
N LYS A 321 11.35 23.27 35.06
CA LYS A 321 11.23 24.72 34.86
C LYS A 321 9.82 25.21 34.53
N GLU A 322 8.93 24.32 34.11
CA GLU A 322 7.55 24.62 33.73
C GLU A 322 6.57 24.46 34.89
N ILE A 323 7.05 24.00 36.06
CA ILE A 323 6.22 23.83 37.25
C ILE A 323 6.02 25.18 37.91
N ASP A 324 4.76 25.60 38.00
CA ASP A 324 4.38 26.90 38.58
C ASP A 324 3.78 26.74 39.98
N LEU A 325 3.15 25.59 40.26
CA LEU A 325 2.41 25.37 41.50
C LEU A 325 2.94 24.15 42.23
N VAL A 326 3.25 24.34 43.52
CA VAL A 326 3.55 23.24 44.45
C VAL A 326 2.56 23.31 45.61
N PHE A 327 1.76 22.26 45.78
CA PHE A 327 0.85 22.14 46.91
C PHE A 327 1.52 21.31 48.02
N PHE A 328 1.63 21.91 49.20
CA PHE A 328 2.05 21.23 50.42
C PHE A 328 0.85 21.10 51.37
N GLY A 329 0.41 19.87 51.60
CA GLY A 329 -0.46 19.53 52.73
C GLY A 329 0.32 18.67 53.73
N LEU A 330 0.28 19.01 55.02
CA LEU A 330 1.06 18.31 56.04
C LEU A 330 0.53 16.90 56.34
N SER A 331 -0.80 16.74 56.36
CA SER A 331 -1.45 15.46 56.64
C SER A 331 -2.88 15.44 56.12
N ARG A 332 -3.52 14.27 56.17
CA ARG A 332 -4.91 14.06 55.73
C ARG A 332 -5.95 14.92 56.44
N SER A 333 -5.63 15.54 57.58
CA SER A 333 -6.57 16.43 58.27
C SER A 333 -6.69 17.80 57.61
N PHE A 334 -5.81 18.12 56.66
CA PHE A 334 -5.71 19.43 56.02
C PHE A 334 -5.75 20.59 57.03
N THR A 335 -5.14 20.44 58.20
CA THR A 335 -5.02 21.53 59.20
C THR A 335 -3.85 22.47 58.91
N TYR A 336 -2.93 22.05 58.05
CA TYR A 336 -1.80 22.84 57.60
C TYR A 336 -1.55 22.58 56.11
N ASN A 337 -1.99 23.53 55.28
CA ASN A 337 -1.81 23.47 53.83
C ASN A 337 -1.29 24.80 53.31
N LYS A 338 -0.56 24.74 52.20
CA LYS A 338 0.02 25.90 51.57
C LYS A 338 0.38 25.60 50.11
N PHE A 339 0.04 26.51 49.20
CA PHE A 339 0.75 26.60 47.94
C PHE A 339 2.07 27.34 48.17
N VAL A 340 3.17 26.69 47.79
CA VAL A 340 4.53 27.17 47.99
C VAL A 340 5.19 27.41 46.64
N SER A 341 6.15 28.32 46.62
CA SER A 341 6.92 28.62 45.41
C SER A 341 7.72 27.38 44.98
N PRO A 342 7.73 27.02 43.68
CA PRO A 342 8.47 25.86 43.17
C PRO A 342 9.96 25.87 43.52
N ASP A 343 10.62 27.03 43.46
CA ASP A 343 12.03 27.20 43.84
C ASP A 343 12.32 26.94 45.32
N SER A 344 11.28 26.90 46.16
CA SER A 344 11.35 26.70 47.61
C SER A 344 10.89 25.31 48.03
N ALA A 345 10.63 24.39 47.09
CA ALA A 345 10.07 23.06 47.37
C ALA A 345 10.86 22.26 48.42
N THR A 346 12.20 22.38 48.44
CA THR A 346 13.08 21.67 49.38
C THR A 346 12.86 22.07 50.84
N SER A 347 12.27 23.24 51.10
CA SER A 347 11.88 23.67 52.45
C SER A 347 10.65 22.92 52.99
N TYR A 348 9.95 22.16 52.15
CA TYR A 348 8.68 21.48 52.46
C TYR A 348 8.76 19.96 52.20
N THR A 349 9.92 19.35 52.45
CA THR A 349 10.18 17.89 52.31
C THR A 349 10.15 17.33 50.88
N PHE A 350 9.95 18.19 49.89
CA PHE A 350 9.98 17.81 48.48
C PHE A 350 11.41 17.80 47.92
N PRO A 351 11.69 17.03 46.86
CA PRO A 351 12.95 17.15 46.13
C PRO A 351 13.06 18.52 45.47
N ALA A 352 14.29 18.92 45.16
CA ALA A 352 14.53 20.12 44.35
C ALA A 352 13.93 19.94 42.96
N ILE A 353 13.33 21.00 42.43
CA ILE A 353 12.75 21.04 41.09
C ILE A 353 13.76 21.73 40.16
N PRO A 354 14.38 21.02 39.19
CA PRO A 354 15.37 21.61 38.29
C PRO A 354 14.79 22.78 37.49
N GLY A 355 15.46 23.94 37.53
CA GLY A 355 15.05 25.13 36.80
C GLY A 355 13.79 25.83 37.32
N ALA A 356 13.29 25.44 38.50
CA ALA A 356 12.15 26.08 39.13
C ALA A 356 12.38 27.59 39.33
N THR A 357 11.30 28.35 39.15
CA THR A 357 11.28 29.79 39.34
C THR A 357 10.32 30.19 40.46
N VAL A 358 10.36 31.46 40.84
CA VAL A 358 9.52 32.00 41.91
C VAL A 358 8.06 32.04 41.47
N THR A 359 7.16 31.49 42.28
CA THR A 359 5.72 31.80 42.21
C THR A 359 5.25 32.35 43.54
N ARG A 360 4.65 33.53 43.50
CA ARG A 360 4.18 34.27 44.68
C ARG A 360 2.72 33.93 44.92
N PHE A 361 2.38 33.57 46.15
CA PHE A 361 1.03 33.15 46.53
C PHE A 361 0.42 34.04 47.61
N ILE A 362 -0.89 34.27 47.49
CA ILE A 362 -1.77 34.70 48.59
C ILE A 362 -2.68 33.51 48.91
N ASN A 363 -2.22 32.67 49.85
CA ASN A 363 -2.94 31.50 50.33
C ASN A 363 -4.16 31.86 51.18
N ARG A 364 -4.09 32.99 51.89
CA ARG A 364 -5.14 33.51 52.78
C ARG A 364 -5.36 34.99 52.54
N GLN A 365 -6.33 35.31 51.71
CA GLN A 365 -6.69 36.69 51.39
C GLN A 365 -7.18 37.42 52.65
N GLU A 366 -7.93 36.74 53.51
CA GLU A 366 -8.53 37.28 54.73
C GLU A 366 -7.51 37.69 55.81
N GLN A 367 -6.23 37.28 55.68
CA GLN A 367 -5.16 37.56 56.64
C GLN A 367 -3.85 38.05 55.99
N CYS A 368 -3.85 38.38 54.70
CA CYS A 368 -2.63 38.80 54.01
C CYS A 368 -2.19 40.24 54.37
N ASN A 369 -3.06 41.02 55.03
CA ASN A 369 -2.90 42.47 55.29
C ASN A 369 -2.51 43.26 54.03
N CYS A 370 -3.02 42.83 52.87
CA CYS A 370 -2.60 43.31 51.56
C CYS A 370 -3.72 43.94 50.73
N GLY A 371 -4.94 44.02 51.29
CA GLY A 371 -6.11 44.66 50.65
C GLY A 371 -6.70 43.91 49.45
N VAL A 372 -6.14 42.75 49.07
CA VAL A 372 -6.65 41.95 47.95
C VAL A 372 -7.97 41.28 48.33
N SER A 373 -8.92 41.28 47.41
CA SER A 373 -10.19 40.57 47.54
C SER A 373 -10.59 40.01 46.18
N PHE A 374 -10.70 38.69 46.10
CA PHE A 374 -11.15 37.97 44.92
C PHE A 374 -12.02 36.80 45.39
N SER A 375 -13.32 36.95 45.17
CA SER A 375 -14.34 36.04 45.68
C SER A 375 -14.52 34.80 44.78
N VAL A 376 -15.27 33.82 45.28
CA VAL A 376 -15.71 32.67 44.46
C VAL A 376 -16.57 33.14 43.28
N SER A 377 -17.41 34.16 43.49
CA SER A 377 -18.22 34.75 42.42
C SER A 377 -17.35 35.42 41.34
N ASP A 378 -16.27 36.10 41.72
CA ASP A 378 -15.33 36.68 40.76
C ASP A 378 -14.66 35.57 39.94
N PHE A 379 -14.23 34.48 40.61
CA PHE A 379 -13.66 33.31 39.94
C PHE A 379 -14.64 32.67 38.94
N ASP A 380 -15.89 32.42 39.36
CA ASP A 380 -16.87 31.71 38.55
C ASP A 380 -17.32 32.54 37.34
N ASN A 381 -17.50 33.85 37.52
CA ASN A 381 -17.93 34.76 36.45
C ASN A 381 -16.78 35.22 35.52
N MET A 382 -15.51 34.95 35.87
CA MET A 382 -14.37 35.34 35.05
C MET A 382 -14.32 34.57 33.73
N GLN A 383 -14.66 35.25 32.63
CA GLN A 383 -14.62 34.71 31.26
C GLN A 383 -13.36 35.13 30.47
N THR A 384 -12.71 36.22 30.88
CA THR A 384 -11.45 36.73 30.32
C THR A 384 -10.47 37.00 31.45
N ASP A 385 -9.22 37.33 31.14
CA ASP A 385 -8.22 37.64 32.16
C ASP A 385 -8.33 39.04 32.80
N ALA A 386 -9.30 39.86 32.39
CA ALA A 386 -9.45 41.23 32.87
C ALA A 386 -9.48 41.34 34.42
N PRO A 387 -10.18 40.46 35.18
CA PRO A 387 -10.11 40.49 36.64
C PRO A 387 -8.70 40.22 37.17
N LEU A 388 -7.91 39.36 36.51
CA LEU A 388 -6.54 39.04 36.89
C LEU A 388 -5.57 40.17 36.54
N GLN A 389 -5.74 40.86 35.41
CA GLN A 389 -4.91 42.01 35.03
C GLN A 389 -4.93 43.09 36.13
N SER A 390 -6.13 43.39 36.63
CA SER A 390 -6.35 44.39 37.68
C SER A 390 -5.81 43.99 39.06
N LEU A 391 -5.54 42.69 39.26
CA LEU A 391 -5.14 42.14 40.55
C LEU A 391 -3.75 42.62 40.94
N GLN A 392 -3.64 43.27 42.10
CA GLN A 392 -2.36 43.68 42.66
C GLN A 392 -1.94 42.68 43.75
N LEU A 393 -0.76 42.08 43.58
CA LEU A 393 -0.18 41.15 44.55
C LEU A 393 1.09 41.81 45.10
N PRO A 394 1.05 42.48 46.27
CA PRO A 394 2.20 43.21 46.82
C PRO A 394 3.35 42.28 47.22
N ALA A 395 4.60 42.66 46.94
CA ALA A 395 5.80 41.86 47.25
C ALA A 395 5.95 41.58 48.75
N ASN A 396 5.51 42.52 49.58
CA ASN A 396 5.51 42.47 51.03
C ASN A 396 4.23 41.84 51.63
N ALA A 397 3.29 41.35 50.82
CA ALA A 397 2.08 40.73 51.33
C ALA A 397 2.42 39.51 52.19
N ILE A 398 1.81 39.39 53.37
CA ILE A 398 1.94 38.21 54.25
C ILE A 398 1.04 37.09 53.73
N GLY A 399 1.09 36.81 52.42
CA GLY A 399 0.22 35.86 51.73
C GLY A 399 0.71 34.41 51.81
N GLY A 400 1.93 34.19 52.30
CA GLY A 400 2.52 32.87 52.52
C GLY A 400 2.01 32.15 53.79
N LEU A 401 0.87 32.54 54.35
CA LEU A 401 0.30 31.86 55.53
C LEU A 401 -0.28 30.50 55.15
N GLN A 402 -0.18 29.54 56.06
CA GLN A 402 -0.88 28.27 55.96
C GLN A 402 -2.39 28.45 56.16
N PHE A 403 -3.19 27.59 55.56
CA PHE A 403 -4.65 27.50 55.73
C PHE A 403 -5.09 26.09 56.09
N ASP A 404 -6.28 25.99 56.67
CA ASP A 404 -6.99 24.74 56.90
C ASP A 404 -8.19 24.60 55.95
N GLN A 405 -8.94 23.51 56.11
CA GLN A 405 -10.13 23.19 55.32
C GLN A 405 -11.44 23.86 55.79
N THR A 406 -11.39 24.82 56.73
CA THR A 406 -12.61 25.44 57.28
C THR A 406 -13.31 26.40 56.30
N VAL A 407 -12.58 26.91 55.31
CA VAL A 407 -13.10 27.76 54.24
C VAL A 407 -13.14 26.94 52.95
N LEU A 408 -14.34 26.70 52.42
CA LEU A 408 -14.55 25.97 51.17
C LEU A 408 -15.77 26.54 50.41
N PRO A 409 -15.67 26.87 49.10
CA PRO A 409 -14.44 26.88 48.30
C PRO A 409 -13.42 27.93 48.80
N ARG A 410 -12.13 27.63 48.67
CA ARG A 410 -11.05 28.59 48.98
C ARG A 410 -10.41 29.12 47.71
N ILE A 411 -10.33 30.44 47.58
CA ILE A 411 -9.61 31.12 46.50
C ILE A 411 -8.19 31.47 46.94
N ILE A 412 -7.22 30.96 46.19
CA ILE A 412 -5.80 31.27 46.34
C ILE A 412 -5.35 32.02 45.09
N LEU A 413 -4.67 33.14 45.30
CA LEU A 413 -4.17 33.97 44.20
C LEU A 413 -2.68 33.75 44.03
N PHE A 414 -2.20 33.81 42.80
CA PHE A 414 -0.78 33.65 42.51
C PHE A 414 -0.29 34.54 41.37
N GLN A 415 1.02 34.77 41.37
CA GLN A 415 1.75 35.38 40.28
C GLN A 415 3.04 34.59 40.03
N THR A 416 3.21 34.11 38.80
CA THR A 416 4.40 33.38 38.35
C THR A 416 5.55 34.34 38.04
N ALA A 417 6.77 33.81 37.90
CA ALA A 417 7.97 34.61 37.64
C ALA A 417 7.91 35.38 36.31
N ASP A 418 7.22 34.84 35.31
CA ASP A 418 6.98 35.48 34.01
C ASP A 418 5.86 36.55 34.06
N GLY A 419 5.27 36.79 35.23
CA GLY A 419 4.31 37.86 35.47
C GLY A 419 2.85 37.47 35.33
N ARG A 420 2.53 36.27 34.82
CA ARG A 420 1.15 35.79 34.71
C ARG A 420 0.52 35.68 36.10
N LYS A 421 -0.73 36.13 36.20
CA LYS A 421 -1.54 36.03 37.41
C LYS A 421 -2.58 34.95 37.24
N GLY A 422 -2.97 34.34 38.36
CA GLY A 422 -4.04 33.35 38.37
C GLY A 422 -4.70 33.21 39.72
N ALA A 423 -5.79 32.45 39.71
CA ALA A 423 -6.58 32.07 40.86
C ALA A 423 -6.77 30.55 40.85
N ILE A 424 -6.71 29.95 42.04
CA ILE A 424 -6.98 28.54 42.30
C ILE A 424 -8.20 28.50 43.21
N LYS A 425 -9.26 27.81 42.78
CA LYS A 425 -10.44 27.52 43.58
C LYS A 425 -10.37 26.08 44.08
N ILE A 426 -9.94 25.90 45.33
CA ILE A 426 -10.07 24.60 46.00
C ILE A 426 -11.55 24.38 46.26
N LYS A 427 -12.11 23.34 45.66
CA LYS A 427 -13.54 23.02 45.74
C LYS A 427 -13.85 21.76 46.54
N ASP A 428 -12.85 20.93 46.81
CA ASP A 428 -13.02 19.74 47.65
C ASP A 428 -11.70 19.27 48.32
N TYR A 429 -11.85 18.54 49.41
CA TYR A 429 -10.79 17.85 50.16
C TYR A 429 -11.11 16.36 50.28
N VAL A 430 -10.36 15.51 49.60
CA VAL A 430 -10.56 14.06 49.59
C VAL A 430 -9.66 13.40 50.64
N LEU A 431 -10.26 12.80 51.67
CA LEU A 431 -9.59 12.36 52.91
C LEU A 431 -9.06 10.90 52.86
N GLU A 432 -8.62 10.43 51.70
CA GLU A 432 -8.21 9.04 51.48
C GLU A 432 -6.83 8.71 52.09
N GLY A 433 -6.77 8.43 53.39
CA GLY A 433 -5.56 7.89 54.03
C GLY A 433 -4.29 8.72 53.76
N ASN A 434 -3.21 8.08 53.30
CA ASN A 434 -1.95 8.75 52.96
C ASN A 434 -1.95 9.34 51.54
N THR A 435 -2.98 9.06 50.75
CA THR A 435 -3.17 9.56 49.38
C THR A 435 -4.15 10.73 49.33
N ALA A 436 -4.48 11.35 50.46
CA ALA A 436 -5.40 12.48 50.52
C ALA A 436 -4.99 13.63 49.58
N TYR A 437 -5.95 14.30 48.95
CA TYR A 437 -5.71 15.34 47.95
C TYR A 437 -6.79 16.42 47.95
N ILE A 438 -6.45 17.58 47.41
CA ILE A 438 -7.44 18.62 47.05
C ILE A 438 -7.91 18.43 45.62
N VAL A 439 -9.15 18.84 45.34
CA VAL A 439 -9.64 19.06 43.97
C VAL A 439 -9.77 20.56 43.76
N ALA A 440 -9.16 21.08 42.71
CA ALA A 440 -9.15 22.50 42.42
C ALA A 440 -9.42 22.81 40.95
N ASP A 441 -10.13 23.92 40.71
CA ASP A 441 -10.17 24.57 39.41
C ASP A 441 -9.13 25.70 39.40
N ILE A 442 -8.46 25.91 38.27
CA ILE A 442 -7.41 26.93 38.11
C ILE A 442 -7.78 27.80 36.92
N LYS A 443 -7.75 29.12 37.12
CA LYS A 443 -7.85 30.10 36.05
C LYS A 443 -6.60 30.98 36.08
N VAL A 444 -5.90 31.07 34.95
CA VAL A 444 -4.60 31.76 34.85
C VAL A 444 -4.49 32.48 33.51
N GLN A 445 -3.79 33.61 33.50
CA GLN A 445 -3.42 34.27 32.26
C GLN A 445 -2.68 33.31 31.32
N LYS A 446 -3.00 33.37 30.02
CA LYS A 446 -2.29 32.60 29.00
C LYS A 446 -0.85 33.08 28.86
N TYR A 447 -0.01 32.18 28.38
CA TYR A 447 1.32 32.54 27.89
C TYR A 447 1.12 33.22 26.53
N GLU A 448 1.65 34.43 26.37
CA GLU A 448 1.65 35.13 25.07
C GLU A 448 2.75 34.62 24.15
#